data_AF-A0A836P3Y0-F1
#
_entry.id   AF-A0A836P3Y0-F1
#
_cell.length_a   1.000
_cell.length_b   1.000
_cell.length_c   1.000
_cell.angle_alpha   90.00
_cell.angle_beta   90.00
_cell.angle_gamma   90.00
#
_symmetry.space_group_name_H-M   'P 1'
#
loop_
_entity.id
_entity.type
_entity.pdbx_description
1 polymer ?
#
loop_
_entity_poly.entity_id
_entity_poly.type
_entity_poly.pdbx_seq_one_letter_code
_entity_poly.pdbx_strand_id
1 'polypeptide(L)' 'GTDSMVETGKVLQTIADKTIVMTGALNPARFRGSDAEFNIGCAVGAVQSLPAGVYIAMNGRIWNPEKVRKNVAANRFESV' A
#
# COMPACT_ATOMS: atom_id res chain seq x y z
N GLY A 1 0.88 0.26 10.57
CA GLY A 1 0.87 1.65 10.05
C GLY A 1 1.76 1.74 8.83
N THR A 2 1.96 2.92 8.24
CA THR A 2 2.77 3.07 7.01
C THR A 2 4.27 2.86 7.23
N ASP A 3 4.77 2.94 8.46
CA ASP A 3 6.20 2.84 8.79
C ASP A 3 6.80 1.45 8.48
N SER A 4 6.07 0.38 8.78
CA SER A 4 6.51 -1.01 8.59
C SER A 4 5.71 -1.76 7.52
N MET A 5 5.01 -1.00 6.65
CA MET A 5 4.09 -1.57 5.67
C MET A 5 4.83 -2.41 4.62
N VAL A 6 6.02 -1.97 4.21
CA VAL A 6 6.83 -2.67 3.21
C VAL A 6 7.28 -4.03 3.77
N GLU A 7 7.82 -4.02 4.97
CA GLU A 7 8.31 -5.19 5.71
C GLU A 7 7.20 -6.21 5.92
N THR A 8 6.02 -5.74 6.33
CA THR A 8 4.84 -6.60 6.45
C THR A 8 4.44 -7.19 5.10
N GLY A 9 4.46 -6.39 4.02
CA GLY A 9 4.17 -6.84 2.67
C GLY A 9 5.10 -7.97 2.22
N LYS A 10 6.40 -7.88 2.54
CA LYS A 10 7.38 -8.93 2.23
C LYS A 10 7.09 -10.23 2.97
N VAL A 11 6.77 -10.16 4.27
CA VAL A 11 6.42 -11.36 5.07
C VAL A 11 5.19 -12.07 4.51
N LEU A 12 4.18 -11.32 4.07
CA LEU A 12 2.94 -11.84 3.53
C LEU A 12 3.10 -12.54 2.16
N GLN A 13 4.21 -12.35 1.44
CA GLN A 13 4.46 -13.00 0.14
C GLN A 13 4.53 -14.54 0.24
N THR A 14 4.71 -15.08 1.45
CA THR A 14 4.70 -16.52 1.72
C THR A 14 3.31 -17.15 1.60
N ILE A 15 2.23 -16.35 1.57
CA ILE A 15 0.86 -16.83 1.47
C ILE A 15 0.50 -17.01 -0.01
N ALA A 16 0.40 -18.27 -0.44
CA ALA A 16 0.01 -18.62 -1.80
C ALA A 16 -1.48 -18.36 -2.07
N ASP A 17 -1.82 -18.23 -3.36
CA ASP A 17 -3.19 -18.21 -3.90
C ASP A 17 -4.12 -17.14 -3.29
N LYS A 18 -3.55 -16.00 -2.86
CA LYS A 18 -4.30 -14.84 -2.39
C LYS A 18 -3.82 -13.56 -3.04
N THR A 19 -4.76 -12.68 -3.36
CA THR A 19 -4.48 -11.27 -3.66
C THR A 19 -4.56 -10.49 -2.35
N ILE A 20 -3.43 -9.98 -1.88
CA ILE A 20 -3.33 -9.22 -0.63
C ILE A 20 -2.89 -7.80 -0.99
N VAL A 21 -3.73 -6.81 -0.65
CA VAL A 21 -3.40 -5.41 -0.89
C VAL A 21 -3.33 -4.68 0.45
N MET A 22 -2.13 -4.21 0.78
CA MET A 22 -1.89 -3.36 1.93
C MET A 22 -2.15 -1.90 1.56
N THR A 23 -2.74 -1.15 2.48
CA THR A 23 -2.96 0.29 2.29
C THR A 23 -2.96 1.01 3.63
N GLY A 24 -3.03 2.34 3.59
CA GLY A 24 -3.04 3.20 4.75
C GLY A 24 -3.18 4.65 4.33
N ALA A 25 -2.77 5.54 5.22
CA ALA A 25 -2.79 6.98 4.98
C ALA A 25 -1.52 7.60 5.56
N LEU A 26 -1.05 8.67 4.94
CA LEU A 26 0.04 9.49 5.46
C LEU A 26 -0.51 10.58 6.38
N ASN A 27 -1.75 11.01 6.14
CA ASN A 27 -2.48 11.93 7.03
C ASN A 27 -3.56 11.16 7.79
N PRO A 28 -3.75 11.38 9.11
CA PRO A 28 -4.76 10.63 9.87
C PRO A 28 -6.18 10.81 9.29
N ALA A 29 -6.93 9.71 9.19
CA ALA A 29 -8.23 9.67 8.51
C ALA A 29 -9.30 10.63 9.07
N ARG A 30 -9.14 11.08 10.33
CA ARG A 30 -10.08 12.03 10.97
C ARG A 30 -9.98 13.47 10.46
N PHE A 31 -8.95 13.80 9.68
CA PHE A 31 -8.71 15.16 9.19
C PHE A 31 -9.31 15.34 7.79
N ARG A 32 -9.94 16.51 7.54
CA ARG A 32 -10.36 16.90 6.19
C ARG A 32 -9.15 16.93 5.26
N GLY A 33 -9.22 16.24 4.13
CA GLY A 33 -8.12 16.13 3.16
C GLY A 33 -7.15 14.97 3.44
N SER A 34 -7.56 13.97 4.24
CA SER A 34 -6.81 12.71 4.35
C SER A 34 -6.72 12.02 2.98
N ASP A 35 -5.61 11.33 2.75
CA ASP A 35 -5.41 10.43 1.62
C ASP A 35 -6.06 9.05 1.85
N ALA A 36 -6.68 8.83 3.02
CA ALA A 36 -7.27 7.55 3.42
C ALA A 36 -8.37 7.06 2.49
N GLU A 37 -9.40 7.88 2.20
CA GLU A 37 -10.52 7.44 1.37
C GLU A 37 -10.06 7.08 -0.05
N PHE A 38 -9.14 7.88 -0.60
CA PHE A 38 -8.58 7.63 -1.92
C PHE A 38 -7.73 6.36 -1.96
N ASN A 39 -6.84 6.16 -0.99
CA ASN A 39 -5.99 4.97 -0.93
C ASN A 39 -6.83 3.69 -0.72
N ILE A 40 -7.90 3.74 0.08
CA ILE A 40 -8.86 2.63 0.23
C ILE A 40 -9.54 2.32 -1.11
N GLY A 41 -10.04 3.32 -1.82
CA GLY A 41 -10.64 3.13 -3.14
C GLY A 41 -9.68 2.46 -4.12
N CYS A 42 -8.43 2.92 -4.15
CA CYS A 42 -7.36 2.32 -4.94
C CYS A 42 -7.09 0.86 -4.55
N ALA A 43 -7.05 0.55 -3.25
CA ALA A 43 -6.83 -0.80 -2.74
C ALA A 43 -7.98 -1.76 -3.10
N VAL A 44 -9.23 -1.30 -3.00
CA VAL A 44 -10.42 -2.07 -3.38
C VAL A 44 -10.43 -2.38 -4.87
N GLY A 45 -10.03 -1.43 -5.73
CA GLY A 45 -9.86 -1.69 -7.16
C GLY A 45 -8.77 -2.71 -7.43
N ALA A 46 -7.62 -2.58 -6.76
CA ALA A 46 -6.47 -3.45 -6.94
C ALA A 46 -6.75 -4.90 -6.52
N VAL A 47 -7.37 -5.13 -5.35
CA VAL A 47 -7.62 -6.49 -4.85
C VAL A 47 -8.59 -7.27 -5.74
N GLN A 48 -9.50 -6.57 -6.42
CA GLN A 48 -10.46 -7.18 -7.35
C GLN A 48 -9.89 -7.41 -8.76
N SER A 49 -8.82 -6.72 -9.13
CA SER A 49 -8.33 -6.68 -10.52
C SER A 49 -6.98 -7.36 -10.72
N LEU A 50 -6.19 -7.53 -9.65
CA LEU A 50 -4.85 -8.09 -9.74
C LEU A 50 -4.83 -9.60 -9.50
N PRO A 51 -3.88 -10.32 -10.12
CA PRO A 51 -3.67 -11.74 -9.84
C PRO A 51 -3.22 -11.94 -8.39
N ALA A 52 -3.16 -13.21 -7.96
CA ALA A 52 -2.61 -13.56 -6.66
C ALA A 52 -1.19 -12.98 -6.49
N GLY A 53 -0.96 -12.39 -5.32
CA GLY A 53 0.25 -11.63 -5.02
C GLY A 53 0.02 -10.63 -3.89
N VAL A 54 1.12 -10.07 -3.38
CA VAL A 54 1.10 -9.02 -2.35
C VAL A 54 1.46 -7.67 -2.95
N TYR A 55 0.64 -6.67 -2.65
CA TYR A 55 0.74 -5.33 -3.21
C TYR A 55 0.58 -4.26 -2.14
N ILE A 56 1.09 -3.07 -2.40
CA ILE A 56 0.85 -1.87 -1.58
C ILE A 56 0.13 -0.83 -2.44
N ALA A 57 -1.02 -0.34 -2.00
CA ALA A 57 -1.80 0.72 -2.63
C ALA A 57 -1.63 2.03 -1.85
N MET A 58 -0.75 2.91 -2.33
CA MET A 58 -0.43 4.20 -1.70
C MET A 58 -0.08 5.24 -2.78
N ASN A 59 -0.45 6.51 -2.56
CA ASN A 59 -0.19 7.62 -3.48
C ASN A 59 -0.76 7.38 -4.90
N GLY A 60 -1.92 6.71 -4.99
CA GLY A 60 -2.61 6.43 -6.26
C GLY A 60 -1.90 5.40 -7.16
N ARG A 61 -1.00 4.60 -6.60
CA ARG A 61 -0.23 3.60 -7.33
C ARG A 61 -0.25 2.26 -6.61
N ILE A 62 -0.07 1.20 -7.37
CA ILE A 62 0.13 -0.16 -6.86
C ILE A 62 1.61 -0.49 -6.93
N TRP A 63 2.16 -0.87 -5.79
CA TRP A 63 3.58 -1.14 -5.63
C TRP A 63 3.83 -2.61 -5.32
N ASN A 64 4.96 -3.11 -5.82
CA ASN A 64 5.53 -4.37 -5.37
C ASN A 64 6.32 -4.11 -4.07
N PRO A 65 6.05 -4.83 -2.96
CA PRO A 65 6.77 -4.69 -1.70
C PRO A 65 8.30 -4.80 -1.81
N GLU A 66 8.84 -5.51 -2.82
CA GLU A 66 10.29 -5.63 -3.03
C GLU A 66 10.92 -4.43 -3.74
N LYS A 67 10.11 -3.57 -4.37
CA LYS A 67 10.58 -2.48 -5.24
C LYS A 67 10.08 -1.10 -4.80
N VAL A 68 9.71 -0.98 -3.53
CA VAL A 68 9.14 0.26 -2.99
C VAL A 68 9.68 0.53 -1.58
N ARG A 69 9.80 1.80 -1.22
CA ARG A 69 10.11 2.26 0.13
C ARG A 69 9.23 3.43 0.54
N LYS A 70 9.04 3.63 1.85
CA LYS A 70 8.49 4.87 2.40
C LYS A 70 9.60 5.92 2.47
N ASN A 71 9.47 6.98 1.67
CA ASN A 71 10.30 8.17 1.79
C ASN A 71 9.66 9.13 2.80
N VAL A 72 10.22 9.15 4.00
CA VAL A 72 9.75 10.00 5.11
C VAL A 72 9.96 11.48 4.78
N ALA A 73 11.11 11.85 4.21
CA ALA A 73 11.44 13.24 3.89
C ALA A 73 10.50 13.83 2.83
N ALA A 74 10.09 13.03 1.85
CA ALA A 74 9.19 13.45 0.78
C ALA A 74 7.71 13.09 1.04
N ASN A 75 7.40 12.54 2.22
CA ASN A 75 6.07 12.08 2.64
C ASN A 75 5.33 11.29 1.54
N ARG A 76 5.95 10.21 1.03
CA ARG A 76 5.37 9.36 -0.01
C ARG A 76 6.00 7.97 -0.08
N PHE A 77 5.36 7.06 -0.79
CA PHE A 77 5.98 5.84 -1.31
C PHE A 77 6.65 6.13 -2.66
N GLU A 78 7.81 5.53 -2.89
CA GLU A 78 8.55 5.66 -4.15
C GLU A 78 9.31 4.38 -4.49
N SER A 79 9.69 4.24 -5.75
CA SER A 79 10.52 3.14 -6.22
C SER A 79 11.89 3.16 -5.54
N VAL A 80 12.40 1.95 -5.27
CA VAL A 80 13.81 1.72 -4.91
C VAL A 80 14.64 1.54 -6.18
#